data_AF-A0A848T104-F1
#
_entry.id   AF-A0A848T104-F1
#
_cell.length_a   1.000
_cell.length_b   1.000
_cell.length_c   1.000
_cell.angle_alpha   90.00
_cell.angle_beta   90.00
_cell.angle_gamma   90.00
#
_symmetry.space_group_name_H-M   'P 1'
#
loop_
_entity.id
_entity.type
_entity.pdbx_description
1 polymer ?
#
loop_
_entity_poly.entity_id
_entity_poly.type
_entity_poly.pdbx_seq_one_letter_code
_entity_poly.pdbx_strand_id
1 'polypeptide(L)'
;MKKYISSFLFLCLLFSINACKDDSSFRKNPNGTFKCGSYDFTINSNGSFLINHVADTDDPRSYTVSGTQSNNLQFSDDFNETSYGHLDLIVESITLNGSIGDSLEITDLYYGKDIYIGSSMLGWWKWTGLVSQCGKMQIRLNVPATGLRSADPFAGSDWLIIGDPQ
;
A
#
# COMPACT_ATOMS: atom_id res chain seq x y z
N MET A 1 -66.24 -12.00 -14.97
CA MET A 1 -65.68 -10.64 -14.79
C MET A 1 -64.41 -10.71 -13.94
N LYS A 2 -63.30 -10.23 -14.51
CA LYS A 2 -62.02 -9.75 -13.91
C LYS A 2 -61.41 -10.51 -12.72
N LYS A 3 -60.48 -11.43 -13.03
CA LYS A 3 -59.38 -11.87 -12.16
C LYS A 3 -58.21 -10.89 -12.29
N TYR A 4 -58.06 -9.93 -11.37
CA TYR A 4 -56.87 -9.07 -11.27
C TYR A 4 -56.65 -8.61 -9.83
N ILE A 5 -56.41 -9.54 -8.90
CA ILE A 5 -55.94 -9.20 -7.54
C ILE A 5 -54.91 -10.26 -7.13
N SER A 6 -53.81 -10.35 -7.87
CA SER A 6 -52.65 -11.16 -7.46
C SER A 6 -51.31 -10.66 -8.02
N SER A 7 -51.29 -9.53 -8.74
CA SER A 7 -50.06 -8.98 -9.33
C SER A 7 -49.53 -7.73 -8.63
N PHE A 8 -50.19 -7.23 -7.57
CA PHE A 8 -49.75 -6.02 -6.88
C PHE A 8 -48.90 -6.29 -5.63
N LEU A 9 -49.01 -7.49 -5.03
CA LEU A 9 -48.23 -7.85 -3.85
C LEU A 9 -46.84 -8.44 -4.15
N PHE A 10 -46.59 -8.83 -5.40
CA PHE A 10 -45.30 -9.41 -5.82
C PHE A 10 -44.32 -8.36 -6.36
N LEU A 11 -44.79 -7.15 -6.66
CA LEU A 11 -43.94 -6.07 -7.19
C LEU A 11 -43.32 -5.20 -6.09
N CYS A 12 -43.87 -5.20 -4.87
CA CYS A 12 -43.29 -4.50 -3.73
C CYS A 12 -42.19 -5.29 -3.01
N LEU A 13 -42.01 -6.58 -3.32
CA LEU A 13 -40.96 -7.42 -2.72
C LEU A 13 -39.67 -7.48 -3.54
N LEU A 14 -39.64 -6.86 -4.74
CA LEU A 14 -38.47 -6.83 -5.62
C LEU A 14 -37.61 -5.55 -5.47
N PHE A 15 -38.04 -4.60 -4.64
CA PHE A 15 -37.27 -3.37 -4.39
C PHE A 15 -36.37 -3.42 -3.14
N SER A 16 -36.33 -4.55 -2.43
CA SER A 16 -35.56 -4.67 -1.17
C SER A 16 -34.20 -5.35 -1.29
N ILE A 17 -33.74 -5.74 -2.50
CA ILE A 17 -32.54 -6.59 -2.65
C ILE A 17 -31.35 -5.92 -3.36
N ASN A 18 -31.32 -4.59 -3.48
CA ASN A 18 -30.13 -3.87 -3.97
C ASN A 18 -29.64 -2.78 -3.00
N ALA A 19 -29.87 -2.98 -1.71
CA ALA A 19 -29.19 -2.22 -0.66
C ALA A 19 -28.23 -3.12 0.14
N CYS A 20 -27.45 -3.93 -0.57
CA CYS A 20 -26.07 -4.17 -0.15
C CYS A 20 -25.21 -3.44 -1.17
N LYS A 21 -25.11 -2.13 -0.99
CA LYS A 21 -23.91 -1.43 -1.42
C LYS A 21 -22.82 -2.11 -0.62
N ASP A 22 -22.05 -2.98 -1.28
CA ASP A 22 -20.82 -3.51 -0.71
C ASP A 22 -19.98 -2.29 -0.33
N ASP A 23 -19.98 -1.91 0.95
CA ASP A 23 -19.08 -0.89 1.52
C ASP A 23 -17.62 -1.40 1.58
N SER A 24 -17.27 -2.30 0.64
CA SER A 24 -15.92 -2.64 0.21
C SER A 24 -15.09 -1.41 -0.21
N SER A 25 -15.70 -0.24 -0.35
CA SER A 25 -15.00 1.03 -0.63
C SER A 25 -13.96 1.39 0.44
N PHE A 26 -14.12 0.85 1.66
CA PHE A 26 -13.23 1.09 2.80
C PHE A 26 -11.99 0.18 2.83
N ARG A 27 -12.02 -0.99 2.18
CA ARG A 27 -10.89 -1.93 2.17
C ARG A 27 -9.85 -1.51 1.12
N LYS A 28 -9.05 -0.50 1.43
CA LYS A 28 -8.02 0.01 0.54
C LYS A 28 -6.78 -0.87 0.60
N ASN A 29 -6.50 -1.57 -0.49
CA ASN A 29 -5.20 -2.19 -0.73
C ASN A 29 -4.15 -1.11 -1.03
N PRO A 30 -2.85 -1.36 -0.80
CA PRO A 30 -1.78 -0.40 -1.03
C PRO A 30 -1.46 -0.20 -2.52
N ASN A 31 -2.39 -0.49 -3.42
CA ASN A 31 -2.16 -0.38 -4.86
C ASN A 31 -2.16 1.10 -5.31
N GLY A 32 -1.27 1.42 -6.24
CA GLY A 32 -1.12 2.75 -6.83
C GLY A 32 0.31 3.24 -6.81
N THR A 33 0.52 4.47 -7.25
CA THR A 33 1.84 5.11 -7.28
C THR A 33 1.91 6.18 -6.20
N PHE A 34 2.85 6.02 -5.28
CA PHE A 34 3.10 6.94 -4.18
C PHE A 34 4.37 7.73 -4.48
N LYS A 35 4.29 9.05 -4.38
CA LYS A 35 5.41 9.95 -4.67
C LYS A 35 5.95 10.57 -3.39
N CYS A 36 7.26 10.57 -3.24
CA CYS A 36 7.97 11.24 -2.15
C CYS A 36 9.26 11.88 -2.69
N GLY A 37 9.25 13.20 -2.91
CA GLY A 37 10.39 13.89 -3.51
C GLY A 37 10.76 13.30 -4.87
N SER A 38 12.00 12.82 -5.02
CA SER A 38 12.53 12.22 -6.25
C SER A 38 12.24 10.72 -6.37
N TYR A 39 11.39 10.18 -5.49
CA TYR A 39 11.02 8.77 -5.41
C TYR A 39 9.59 8.54 -5.85
N ASP A 40 9.41 7.53 -6.69
CA ASP A 40 8.12 6.93 -7.00
C ASP A 40 8.12 5.47 -6.52
N PHE A 41 7.13 5.09 -5.72
CA PHE A 41 6.86 3.72 -5.36
C PHE A 41 5.51 3.27 -5.93
N THR A 42 5.53 2.34 -6.87
CA THR A 42 4.33 1.80 -7.51
C THR A 42 4.08 0.38 -7.05
N ILE A 43 2.88 0.12 -6.54
CA ILE A 43 2.36 -1.22 -6.26
C ILE A 43 1.22 -1.49 -7.25
N ASN A 44 1.38 -2.51 -8.09
CA ASN A 44 0.41 -2.85 -9.11
C ASN A 44 -0.52 -3.96 -8.61
N SER A 45 -1.78 -3.91 -9.06
CA SER A 45 -2.80 -4.92 -8.73
C SER A 45 -2.50 -6.30 -9.30
N ASN A 46 -1.62 -6.40 -10.30
CA ASN A 46 -1.15 -7.66 -10.88
C ASN A 46 -0.05 -8.35 -10.05
N GLY A 47 0.34 -7.77 -8.91
CA GLY A 47 1.39 -8.36 -8.06
C GLY A 47 2.81 -7.93 -8.41
N SER A 48 3.04 -6.88 -9.21
CA SER A 48 4.38 -6.30 -9.38
C SER A 48 4.57 -5.01 -8.59
N PHE A 49 5.81 -4.69 -8.23
CA PHE A 49 6.18 -3.38 -7.69
C PHE A 49 7.35 -2.75 -8.43
N LEU A 50 7.46 -1.42 -8.29
CA LEU A 50 8.55 -0.62 -8.82
C LEU A 50 8.91 0.49 -7.82
N ILE A 51 10.19 0.60 -7.46
CA ILE A 51 10.76 1.79 -6.82
C ILE A 51 11.62 2.46 -7.89
N ASN A 52 11.36 3.73 -8.16
CA ASN A 52 12.17 4.55 -9.04
C ASN A 52 12.67 5.77 -8.27
N HIS A 53 13.99 5.97 -8.27
CA HIS A 53 14.62 7.15 -7.70
C HIS A 53 15.41 7.87 -8.78
N VAL A 54 15.14 9.16 -8.92
CA VAL A 54 15.93 10.07 -9.75
C VAL A 54 16.91 10.81 -8.87
N ALA A 55 18.19 10.82 -9.24
CA ALA A 55 19.22 11.51 -8.47
C ALA A 55 18.85 12.96 -8.13
N ASP A 56 19.10 13.34 -6.88
CA ASP A 56 18.87 14.69 -6.35
C ASP A 56 20.02 15.15 -5.44
N THR A 57 19.76 16.18 -4.61
CA THR A 57 20.76 16.75 -3.71
C THR A 57 21.06 15.88 -2.50
N ASP A 58 20.12 15.02 -2.10
CA ASP A 58 20.20 14.20 -0.90
C ASP A 58 20.77 12.82 -1.23
N ASP A 59 20.39 12.25 -2.38
CA ASP A 59 21.02 11.06 -2.95
C ASP A 59 21.40 11.28 -4.43
N PRO A 60 22.69 11.37 -4.76
CA PRO A 60 23.15 11.61 -6.13
C PRO A 60 23.03 10.38 -7.04
N ARG A 61 22.53 9.24 -6.55
CA ARG A 61 22.40 8.00 -7.30
C ARG A 61 21.01 7.89 -7.90
N SER A 62 20.90 7.54 -9.18
CA SER A 62 19.61 7.12 -9.77
C SER A 62 19.50 5.61 -9.68
N TYR A 63 18.34 5.09 -9.29
CA TYR A 63 18.14 3.65 -9.25
C TYR A 63 16.70 3.22 -9.45
N THR A 64 16.57 1.98 -9.91
CA THR A 64 15.30 1.31 -10.08
C THR A 64 15.35 -0.03 -9.39
N VAL A 65 14.34 -0.34 -8.59
CA VAL A 65 14.15 -1.66 -7.97
C VAL A 65 12.80 -2.20 -8.41
N SER A 66 12.77 -3.42 -8.91
CA SER A 66 11.54 -4.06 -9.36
C SER A 66 11.46 -5.50 -8.93
N GLY A 67 10.23 -6.01 -8.90
CA GLY A 67 9.96 -7.42 -8.69
C GLY A 67 8.49 -7.67 -8.40
N THR A 68 8.23 -8.71 -7.63
CA THR A 68 6.88 -9.16 -7.28
C THR A 68 6.52 -8.80 -5.84
N GLN A 69 5.22 -8.62 -5.61
CA GLN A 69 4.66 -8.28 -4.31
C GLN A 69 3.46 -9.16 -3.99
N SER A 70 3.31 -9.46 -2.70
CA SER A 70 2.05 -9.88 -2.12
C SER A 70 1.69 -8.96 -0.96
N ASN A 71 0.40 -8.66 -0.82
CA ASN A 71 -0.12 -7.97 0.35
C ASN A 71 -1.22 -8.80 1.00
N ASN A 72 -1.26 -8.75 2.32
CA ASN A 72 -2.21 -9.50 3.13
C ASN A 72 -2.86 -8.56 4.15
N LEU A 73 -4.18 -8.35 4.00
CA LEU A 73 -4.97 -7.60 4.97
C LEU A 73 -4.98 -8.35 6.32
N GLN A 74 -4.46 -7.71 7.36
CA GLN A 74 -4.44 -8.27 8.71
C GLN A 74 -5.65 -7.81 9.54
N PHE A 75 -6.11 -6.59 9.31
CA PHE A 75 -7.18 -5.99 10.10
C PHE A 75 -7.92 -4.91 9.33
N SER A 76 -9.22 -4.82 9.58
CA SER A 76 -10.10 -3.75 9.13
C SER A 76 -11.01 -3.36 10.28
N ASP A 77 -11.10 -2.07 10.52
CA ASP A 77 -12.04 -1.44 11.43
C ASP A 77 -12.84 -0.42 10.64
N ASP A 78 -14.05 -0.82 10.29
CA ASP A 78 -14.94 -0.03 9.45
C ASP A 78 -15.51 1.18 10.23
N PHE A 79 -15.57 1.11 11.57
CA PHE A 79 -16.03 2.21 12.41
C PHE A 79 -14.99 3.32 12.50
N ASN A 80 -13.73 2.93 12.71
CA ASN A 80 -12.61 3.88 12.75
C ASN A 80 -12.04 4.17 11.37
N GLU A 81 -12.72 3.73 10.31
CA GLU A 81 -12.25 3.90 8.96
C GLU A 81 -10.74 3.64 8.90
N THR A 82 -10.30 2.43 9.29
CA THR A 82 -8.89 2.03 9.28
C THR A 82 -8.70 0.60 8.78
N SER A 83 -7.71 0.38 7.92
CA SER A 83 -7.24 -0.96 7.55
C SER A 83 -5.72 -1.04 7.58
N TYR A 84 -5.17 -2.21 7.89
CA TYR A 84 -3.73 -2.45 7.84
C TYR A 84 -3.40 -3.87 7.40
N GLY A 85 -2.22 -4.03 6.81
CA GLY A 85 -1.76 -5.32 6.33
C GLY A 85 -0.25 -5.40 6.10
N HIS A 86 0.19 -6.62 5.84
CA HIS A 86 1.57 -6.93 5.46
C HIS A 86 1.80 -6.68 3.97
N LEU A 87 3.05 -6.37 3.65
CA LEU A 87 3.58 -6.28 2.29
C LEU A 87 4.87 -7.10 2.21
N ASP A 88 4.88 -8.12 1.38
CA ASP A 88 6.06 -8.91 1.06
C ASP A 88 6.52 -8.55 -0.35
N LEU A 89 7.79 -8.16 -0.50
CA LEU A 89 8.38 -7.76 -1.77
C LEU A 89 9.55 -8.71 -2.09
N ILE A 90 9.48 -9.36 -3.24
CA ILE A 90 10.57 -10.17 -3.79
C ILE A 90 11.26 -9.35 -4.86
N VAL A 91 12.53 -9.03 -4.63
CA VAL A 91 13.32 -8.19 -5.54
C VAL A 91 13.89 -9.06 -6.65
N GLU A 92 13.60 -8.68 -7.89
CA GLU A 92 14.04 -9.39 -9.09
C GLU A 92 15.14 -8.64 -9.85
N SER A 93 15.14 -7.30 -9.77
CA SER A 93 16.16 -6.46 -10.40
C SER A 93 16.43 -5.20 -9.59
N ILE A 94 17.71 -4.87 -9.45
CA ILE A 94 18.19 -3.58 -8.97
C ILE A 94 19.09 -3.00 -10.05
N THR A 95 18.75 -1.81 -10.53
CA THR A 95 19.57 -1.06 -11.48
C THR A 95 20.05 0.21 -10.79
N LEU A 96 21.35 0.38 -10.62
CA LEU A 96 22.00 1.54 -10.01
C LEU A 96 22.82 2.26 -11.08
N ASN A 97 22.49 3.52 -11.36
CA ASN A 97 23.14 4.36 -12.38
C ASN A 97 23.26 3.63 -13.74
N GLY A 98 22.24 2.87 -14.11
CA GLY A 98 22.19 2.08 -15.36
C GLY A 98 22.91 0.73 -15.32
N SER A 99 23.54 0.36 -14.20
CA SER A 99 24.20 -0.94 -14.02
C SER A 99 23.40 -1.85 -13.09
N ILE A 100 23.35 -3.15 -13.38
CA ILE A 100 22.69 -4.12 -12.51
C ILE A 100 23.50 -4.31 -11.23
N GLY A 101 22.83 -4.35 -10.08
CA GLY A 101 23.42 -4.63 -8.78
C GLY A 101 22.67 -5.72 -8.02
N ASP A 102 23.32 -6.29 -7.00
CA ASP A 102 22.76 -7.36 -6.18
C ASP A 102 22.07 -6.84 -4.90
N SER A 103 22.47 -5.65 -4.45
CA SER A 103 21.89 -4.98 -3.29
C SER A 103 22.05 -3.47 -3.36
N LEU A 104 21.21 -2.74 -2.63
CA LEU A 104 21.27 -1.29 -2.53
C LEU A 104 20.99 -0.84 -1.10
N GLU A 105 21.83 0.04 -0.58
CA GLU A 105 21.57 0.79 0.66
C GLU A 105 21.07 2.18 0.32
N ILE A 106 19.86 2.51 0.79
CA ILE A 106 19.21 3.80 0.61
C ILE A 106 19.09 4.45 1.97
N THR A 107 19.53 5.68 2.14
CA THR A 107 19.26 6.43 3.37
C THR A 107 17.85 7.04 3.28
N ASP A 108 16.96 6.67 4.22
CA ASP A 108 15.58 7.16 4.34
C ASP A 108 15.54 8.69 4.43
N LEU A 109 14.69 9.26 3.58
CA LEU A 109 14.52 10.67 3.28
C LEU A 109 13.94 11.49 4.43
N TYR A 110 13.21 10.86 5.36
CA TYR A 110 12.51 11.61 6.41
C TYR A 110 13.23 11.55 7.76
N TYR A 111 14.00 10.50 8.03
CA TYR A 111 14.66 10.28 9.32
C TYR A 111 16.14 9.89 9.25
N GLY A 112 16.74 9.84 8.06
CA GLY A 112 18.16 9.47 7.90
C GLY A 112 18.44 8.01 8.27
N LYS A 113 17.48 7.10 8.04
CA LYS A 113 17.56 5.68 8.40
C LYS A 113 17.90 4.83 7.18
N ASP A 114 18.96 4.04 7.23
CA ASP A 114 19.29 3.20 6.07
C ASP A 114 18.24 2.09 5.86
N ILE A 115 17.79 1.92 4.63
CA ILE A 115 16.97 0.85 4.06
C ILE A 115 17.92 -0.04 3.26
N TYR A 116 17.98 -1.33 3.59
CA TYR A 116 18.75 -2.30 2.84
C TYR A 116 17.81 -3.06 1.90
N ILE A 117 18.05 -2.91 0.61
CA ILE A 117 17.38 -3.64 -0.45
C ILE A 117 18.29 -4.79 -0.88
N GLY A 118 17.92 -6.01 -0.47
CA GLY A 118 18.51 -7.25 -0.97
C GLY A 118 17.52 -8.00 -1.86
N SER A 119 17.52 -9.34 -1.82
CA SER A 119 16.59 -10.18 -2.58
C SER A 119 15.12 -10.11 -2.13
N SER A 120 14.86 -9.55 -0.94
CA SER A 120 13.51 -9.43 -0.38
C SER A 120 13.40 -8.23 0.55
N MET A 121 12.26 -7.57 0.55
CA MET A 121 11.89 -6.55 1.53
C MET A 121 10.55 -6.95 2.16
N LEU A 122 10.41 -6.73 3.48
CA LEU A 122 9.12 -6.84 4.16
C LEU A 122 8.66 -5.43 4.49
N GLY A 123 7.35 -5.28 4.62
CA GLY A 123 6.73 -4.02 4.91
C GLY A 123 5.34 -4.15 5.48
N TRP A 124 4.78 -2.99 5.78
CA TRP A 124 3.42 -2.81 6.27
C TRP A 124 2.78 -1.68 5.50
N TRP A 125 1.47 -1.78 5.37
CA TRP A 125 0.65 -0.68 4.91
C TRP A 125 -0.48 -0.43 5.90
N LYS A 126 -0.87 0.82 6.02
CA LYS A 126 -2.04 1.27 6.78
C LYS A 126 -2.79 2.28 5.93
N TRP A 127 -4.10 2.16 5.86
CA TRP A 127 -4.95 3.21 5.34
C TRP A 127 -5.92 3.69 6.42
N THR A 128 -6.20 4.98 6.45
CA THR A 128 -7.29 5.54 7.25
C THR A 128 -8.09 6.55 6.44
N GLY A 129 -9.41 6.49 6.52
CA GLY A 129 -10.32 7.49 5.96
C GLY A 129 -10.58 8.69 6.88
N LEU A 130 -10.18 8.58 8.16
CA LEU A 130 -10.39 9.65 9.14
C LEU A 130 -9.49 10.85 8.84
N VAL A 131 -10.12 11.98 8.48
CA VAL A 131 -9.44 13.27 8.26
C VAL A 131 -8.65 13.71 9.50
N SER A 132 -9.14 13.41 10.70
CA SER A 132 -8.45 13.67 11.97
C SER A 132 -7.13 12.90 12.14
N GLN A 133 -6.96 11.81 11.39
CA GLN A 133 -5.74 11.01 11.31
C GLN A 133 -5.01 11.19 9.97
N CYS A 134 -5.22 12.35 9.32
CA CYS A 134 -4.61 12.71 8.04
C CYS A 134 -5.02 11.85 6.84
N GLY A 135 -6.06 11.00 6.95
CA GLY A 135 -6.81 10.44 5.81
C GLY A 135 -5.97 9.92 4.63
N LYS A 136 -4.97 9.05 4.86
CA LYS A 136 -3.95 8.70 3.85
C LYS A 136 -3.52 7.24 3.94
N MET A 137 -2.99 6.74 2.82
CA MET A 137 -2.18 5.51 2.82
C MET A 137 -0.81 5.80 3.44
N GLN A 138 -0.33 4.85 4.24
CA GLN A 138 0.97 4.87 4.88
C GLN A 138 1.67 3.55 4.56
N ILE A 139 2.92 3.60 4.11
CA ILE A 139 3.70 2.41 3.78
C ILE A 139 5.04 2.47 4.51
N ARG A 140 5.42 1.33 5.08
CA ARG A 140 6.68 1.10 5.81
C ARG A 140 7.37 -0.11 5.19
N LEU A 141 8.69 -0.02 4.98
CA LEU A 141 9.54 -1.11 4.53
C LEU A 141 10.62 -1.37 5.58
N ASN A 142 11.23 -2.55 5.55
CA ASN A 142 12.26 -2.98 6.49
C ASN A 142 13.44 -1.99 6.56
N VAL A 143 13.79 -1.59 7.79
CA VAL A 143 14.93 -0.72 8.11
C VAL A 143 16.03 -1.55 8.80
N PRO A 144 17.16 -1.90 8.13
CA PRO A 144 18.28 -2.68 8.69
C PRO A 144 18.80 -2.16 10.03
N ALA A 145 18.83 -0.83 10.25
CA ALA A 145 19.41 -0.23 11.45
C ALA A 145 18.76 -0.65 12.78
N THR A 146 17.52 -1.17 12.74
CA THR A 146 16.80 -1.56 13.97
C THR A 146 16.98 -3.03 14.35
N GLY A 147 17.51 -3.89 13.47
CA GLY A 147 17.51 -5.35 13.67
C GLY A 147 16.12 -5.98 13.78
N LEU A 148 15.06 -5.17 13.69
CA LEU A 148 13.67 -5.57 13.77
C LEU A 148 13.17 -5.84 12.36
N ARG A 149 13.14 -7.12 11.99
CA ARG A 149 12.23 -7.60 10.94
C ARG A 149 10.83 -7.33 11.48
N SER A 150 10.08 -6.40 10.87
CA SER A 150 8.86 -5.86 11.49
C SER A 150 7.77 -6.92 11.61
N ALA A 151 7.73 -7.63 12.73
CA ALA A 151 6.61 -8.50 13.11
C ALA A 151 5.45 -7.71 13.74
N ASP A 152 5.66 -6.43 14.05
CA ASP A 152 4.66 -5.55 14.66
C ASP A 152 4.57 -4.21 13.88
N PRO A 153 3.40 -3.85 13.32
CA PRO A 153 3.21 -2.59 12.59
C PRO A 153 3.31 -1.37 13.51
N PHE A 154 3.16 -1.53 14.83
CA PHE A 154 3.17 -0.48 15.84
C PHE A 154 4.53 -0.32 16.55
N ALA A 155 5.49 -1.21 16.28
CA ALA A 155 6.83 -1.13 16.85
C ALA A 155 7.65 -0.01 16.20
N GLY A 156 7.49 1.20 16.74
CA GLY A 156 8.55 2.20 16.92
C GLY A 156 9.40 2.63 15.71
N SER A 157 8.90 2.56 14.48
CA SER A 157 9.55 3.27 13.37
C SER A 157 8.55 3.95 12.46
N ASP A 158 8.97 5.08 11.92
CA ASP A 158 8.18 5.97 11.11
C ASP A 158 7.77 5.34 9.77
N TRP A 159 6.63 5.79 9.23
CA TRP A 159 6.14 5.41 7.91
C TRP A 159 6.96 6.13 6.84
N LEU A 160 7.50 5.37 5.90
CA LEU A 160 8.39 5.88 4.85
C LEU A 160 7.62 6.70 3.80
N ILE A 161 6.38 6.30 3.53
CA ILE A 161 5.54 6.91 2.52
C ILE A 161 4.20 7.22 3.17
N ILE A 162 3.77 8.48 3.06
CA ILE A 162 2.48 8.95 3.59
C ILE A 162 1.78 9.79 2.52
N GLY A 163 0.68 9.28 1.99
CA GLY A 163 -0.05 9.95 0.91
C GLY A 163 -0.98 8.99 0.18
N ASP A 164 -2.01 9.52 -0.44
CA ASP A 164 -2.82 8.74 -1.36
C ASP A 164 -2.07 8.49 -2.67
N PRO A 165 -2.35 7.39 -3.36
CA PRO A 165 -1.76 7.13 -4.67
C PRO A 165 -2.20 8.20 -5.68
N GLN A 166 -1.27 8.63 -6.55
CA GLN A 166 -1.51 9.59 -7.65
C GLN A 166 -1.92 8.90 -8.95
#